data_AF-A0A957RX27-F1
#
_entry.id   AF-A0A957RX27-F1
#
_cell.length_a   1.000
_cell.length_b   1.000
_cell.length_c   1.000
_cell.angle_alpha   90.00
_cell.angle_beta   90.00
_cell.angle_gamma   90.00
#
_symmetry.space_group_name_H-M   'P 1'
#
loop_
_entity.id
_entity.type
_entity.pdbx_description
1 polymer ?
#
loop_
_entity_poly.entity_id
_entity_poly.type
_entity_poly.pdbx_seq_one_letter_code
_entity_poly.pdbx_strand_id
1 'polypeptide(L)'
;MNTAQELEMLKTRLAHAEIADVQVTEDELIVELTDGRVIAAPLLWFPRLSYGTVAERSNFVLARASIHWPDLDEDIGVETLLLGRGIGERPESFQRWLEERGKVHA
;
A
#
# COMPACT_ATOMS: atom_id res chain seq x y z
N MET A 1 -32.15 -5.62 11.72
CA MET A 1 -30.87 -4.88 11.75
C MET A 1 -31.09 -3.62 10.92
N ASN A 2 -30.68 -2.45 11.41
CA ASN A 2 -30.86 -1.19 10.68
C ASN A 2 -29.59 -0.78 9.93
N THR A 3 -29.71 0.17 9.01
CA THR A 3 -28.59 0.66 8.18
C THR A 3 -27.43 1.21 9.01
N ALA A 4 -27.70 1.81 10.17
CA ALA A 4 -26.64 2.31 11.05
C ALA A 4 -25.84 1.15 11.68
N GLN A 5 -26.50 0.07 12.09
CA GLN A 5 -25.86 -1.14 12.64
C GLN A 5 -25.02 -1.88 11.59
N GLU A 6 -25.49 -1.91 10.33
CA GLU A 6 -24.71 -2.47 9.21
C GLU A 6 -23.44 -1.67 8.93
N LEU A 7 -23.54 -0.34 8.90
CA LEU A 7 -22.39 0.54 8.70
C LEU A 7 -21.38 0.43 9.85
N GLU A 8 -21.83 0.36 11.10
CA GLU A 8 -20.94 0.18 12.24
C GLU A 8 -20.27 -1.21 12.25
N MET A 9 -20.96 -2.27 11.82
CA MET A 9 -20.31 -3.56 11.58
C MET A 9 -19.25 -3.50 10.49
N LEU A 10 -19.54 -2.84 9.36
CA LEU A 10 -18.58 -2.70 8.27
C LEU A 10 -17.34 -1.92 8.71
N LYS A 11 -17.51 -0.81 9.43
CA LYS A 11 -16.40 -0.05 10.01
C LYS A 11 -15.59 -0.88 11.00
N THR A 12 -16.26 -1.67 11.85
CA THR A 12 -15.59 -2.54 12.82
C THR A 12 -14.75 -3.60 12.12
N ARG A 13 -15.24 -4.18 11.01
CA ARG A 13 -14.46 -5.15 10.22
C ARG A 13 -13.30 -4.50 9.46
N LEU A 14 -13.45 -3.23 9.06
CA LEU A 14 -12.36 -2.45 8.46
C LEU A 14 -11.27 -2.14 9.49
N ALA A 15 -11.65 -1.77 10.72
CA ALA A 15 -10.74 -1.35 11.78
C ALA A 15 -9.86 -2.47 12.36
N HIS A 16 -10.24 -3.74 12.18
CA HIS A 16 -9.48 -4.91 12.63
C HIS A 16 -8.72 -5.61 11.50
N ALA A 17 -8.65 -5.00 10.32
CA ALA A 17 -7.90 -5.53 9.19
C ALA A 17 -6.40 -5.36 9.45
N GLU A 18 -5.74 -6.42 9.93
CA GLU A 18 -4.30 -6.42 10.15
C GLU A 18 -3.57 -7.21 9.05
N ILE A 19 -2.35 -6.80 8.73
CA ILE A 19 -1.54 -7.44 7.70
C ILE A 19 -0.90 -8.71 8.28
N ALA A 20 -1.08 -9.82 7.57
CA ALA A 20 -0.43 -11.09 7.86
C ALA A 20 0.80 -11.30 6.97
N ASP A 21 0.69 -10.99 5.68
CA ASP A 21 1.77 -11.13 4.71
C ASP A 21 1.67 -10.12 3.57
N VAL A 22 2.80 -9.84 2.93
CA VAL A 22 2.92 -8.92 1.79
C VAL A 22 3.80 -9.53 0.72
N GLN A 23 3.27 -9.60 -0.49
CA GLN A 23 4.02 -9.96 -1.68
C GLN A 23 3.93 -8.83 -2.71
N VAL A 24 5.10 -8.41 -3.21
CA VAL A 24 5.19 -7.48 -4.33
C VAL A 24 5.70 -8.24 -5.55
N THR A 25 4.92 -8.22 -6.63
CA THR A 25 5.29 -8.82 -7.90
C THR A 25 5.73 -7.74 -8.89
N GLU A 26 5.89 -8.11 -10.16
CA GLU A 26 6.14 -7.12 -11.21
C GLU A 26 4.93 -6.19 -11.41
N ASP A 27 3.72 -6.75 -11.33
CA ASP A 27 2.48 -6.08 -11.72
C ASP A 27 1.52 -5.78 -10.56
N GLU A 28 1.67 -6.43 -9.41
CA GLU A 28 0.70 -6.39 -8.31
C GLU A 28 1.36 -6.28 -6.93
N LEU A 29 0.72 -5.50 -6.06
CA LEU A 29 0.86 -5.58 -4.60
C LEU A 29 -0.24 -6.49 -4.06
N ILE A 30 0.17 -7.56 -3.39
CA ILE A 30 -0.72 -8.57 -2.80
C ILE A 30 -0.53 -8.53 -1.29
N VAL A 31 -1.63 -8.37 -0.56
CA VAL A 31 -1.65 -8.28 0.90
C VAL A 31 -2.61 -9.33 1.45
N GLU A 32 -2.10 -10.21 2.29
CA GLU A 32 -2.90 -11.12 3.09
C GLU A 32 -3.22 -10.46 4.43
N LEU A 33 -4.48 -10.53 4.85
CA LEU A 33 -4.94 -10.03 6.13
C LEU A 33 -5.15 -11.17 7.12
N THR A 34 -4.98 -10.89 8.41
CA THR A 34 -5.12 -11.88 9.50
C THR A 34 -6.53 -12.46 9.61
N ASP A 35 -7.54 -11.81 9.00
CA ASP A 35 -8.92 -12.30 8.92
C ASP A 35 -9.20 -13.19 7.70
N GLY A 36 -8.16 -13.58 6.96
CA GLY A 36 -8.21 -14.52 5.84
C GLY A 36 -8.55 -13.89 4.48
N ARG A 37 -8.68 -12.56 4.41
CA ARG A 37 -8.81 -11.85 3.13
C ARG A 37 -7.47 -11.72 2.43
N VAL A 38 -7.50 -11.81 1.10
CA VAL A 38 -6.38 -11.46 0.22
C VAL A 38 -6.81 -10.31 -0.66
N ILE A 39 -6.01 -9.25 -0.71
CA ILE A 39 -6.25 -8.07 -1.54
C ILE A 39 -5.10 -7.97 -2.54
N ALA A 40 -5.43 -7.94 -3.83
CA ALA A 40 -4.48 -7.66 -4.89
C ALA A 40 -4.82 -6.31 -5.54
N ALA A 41 -3.82 -5.47 -5.74
CA ALA A 41 -3.95 -4.19 -6.42
C ALA A 41 -2.82 -4.03 -7.45
N PRO A 42 -3.08 -3.45 -8.64
CA PRO A 42 -2.04 -3.16 -9.61
C PRO A 42 -0.94 -2.28 -9.00
N LEU A 43 0.32 -2.66 -9.19
CA LEU A 43 1.48 -1.94 -8.68
C LEU A 43 1.56 -0.51 -9.24
N LEU A 44 1.07 -0.32 -10.47
CA LEU A 44 0.96 0.97 -11.14
C LEU A 44 0.12 2.01 -10.37
N TRP A 45 -0.71 1.58 -9.41
CA TRP A 45 -1.44 2.50 -8.53
C TRP A 45 -0.55 3.21 -7.51
N PHE A 46 0.68 2.74 -7.34
CA PHE A 46 1.66 3.22 -6.37
C PHE A 46 2.94 3.59 -7.14
N PRO A 47 3.01 4.81 -7.71
CA PRO A 47 4.07 5.18 -8.65
C PRO A 47 5.47 4.94 -8.10
N ARG A 48 5.76 5.34 -6.86
CA ARG A 48 7.09 5.12 -6.24
C ARG A 48 7.43 3.64 -6.12
N LEU A 49 6.46 2.82 -5.69
CA LEU A 49 6.62 1.38 -5.56
C LEU A 49 6.82 0.70 -6.94
N SER A 50 6.09 1.16 -7.96
CA SER A 50 6.23 0.72 -9.34
C SER A 50 7.61 1.02 -9.94
N TYR A 51 8.29 2.08 -9.48
CA TYR A 51 9.64 2.44 -9.91
C TYR A 51 10.74 1.77 -9.07
N GLY A 52 10.39 1.16 -7.94
CA GLY A 52 11.33 0.45 -7.09
C GLY A 52 11.91 -0.78 -7.78
N THR A 53 13.17 -1.08 -7.48
CA THR A 53 13.84 -2.35 -7.83
C THR A 53 13.29 -3.49 -6.98
N VAL A 54 13.60 -4.73 -7.36
CA VAL A 54 13.22 -5.92 -6.56
C VAL A 54 13.78 -5.83 -5.12
N ALA A 55 15.00 -5.32 -4.96
CA ALA A 55 15.63 -5.20 -3.64
C ALA A 55 14.89 -4.18 -2.76
N GLU A 56 14.57 -3.01 -3.30
CA GLU A 56 13.84 -1.97 -2.55
C GLU A 56 12.40 -2.41 -2.25
N ARG A 57 11.71 -3.03 -3.21
CA ARG A 57 10.36 -3.61 -2.99
C ARG A 57 10.34 -4.69 -1.92
N SER A 58 11.46 -5.40 -1.73
CA SER A 58 11.61 -6.43 -0.69
C SER A 58 12.01 -5.84 0.67
N ASN A 59 12.46 -4.58 0.71
CA ASN A 59 12.82 -3.88 1.93
C ASN A 59 11.63 -3.06 2.43
N PHE A 60 10.71 -3.71 3.13
CA PHE A 60 9.58 -3.06 3.78
C PHE A 60 9.49 -3.39 5.26
N VAL A 61 8.77 -2.52 5.98
CA VAL A 61 8.43 -2.69 7.37
C VAL A 61 6.90 -2.75 7.50
N LEU A 62 6.41 -3.78 8.19
CA LEU A 62 4.99 -3.91 8.49
C LEU A 62 4.65 -3.19 9.79
N ALA A 63 3.63 -2.35 9.72
CA ALA A 63 2.84 -1.96 10.88
C ALA A 63 1.55 -2.79 10.91
N ARG A 64 0.69 -2.61 11.94
CA ARG A 64 -0.55 -3.39 12.07
C ARG A 64 -1.43 -3.32 10.82
N ALA A 65 -1.60 -2.14 10.23
CA ALA A 65 -2.51 -1.91 9.10
C ALA A 65 -1.89 -1.06 7.98
N SER A 66 -0.55 -0.99 7.92
CA SER A 66 0.16 -0.33 6.83
C SER A 66 1.52 -0.98 6.55
N ILE A 67 2.03 -0.69 5.36
CA ILE A 67 3.31 -1.18 4.85
C ILE A 67 4.15 0.04 4.49
N HIS A 68 5.37 0.10 5.02
CA HIS A 68 6.30 1.18 4.78
C HIS A 68 7.53 0.70 4.01
N TRP A 69 7.82 1.31 2.86
CA TRP A 69 9.05 1.10 2.09
C TRP A 69 10.01 2.27 2.30
N PRO A 70 11.01 2.15 3.19
CA PRO A 70 11.93 3.25 3.50
C PRO A 70 12.76 3.70 2.30
N ASP A 71 13.20 2.78 1.45
CA ASP A 71 14.04 3.12 0.28
C ASP A 71 13.25 3.89 -0.79
N LEU A 72 11.93 3.78 -0.77
CA LEU A 72 11.03 4.39 -1.75
C LEU A 72 10.26 5.57 -1.18
N ASP A 73 10.39 5.84 0.13
CA ASP A 73 9.57 6.83 0.85
C ASP A 73 8.08 6.62 0.56
N GLU A 74 7.61 5.37 0.65
CA GLU A 74 6.23 4.99 0.33
C GLU A 74 5.56 4.36 1.56
N ASP A 75 4.30 4.72 1.82
CA ASP A 75 3.49 4.15 2.89
C ASP A 75 2.09 3.81 2.36
N ILE A 76 1.69 2.54 2.47
CA ILE A 76 0.41 2.04 1.96
C ILE A 76 -0.39 1.41 3.10
N GLY A 77 -1.56 1.98 3.39
CA GLY A 77 -2.50 1.45 4.37
C GLY A 77 -3.47 0.42 3.80
N VAL A 78 -3.91 -0.52 4.65
CA VAL A 78 -4.94 -1.51 4.30
C VAL A 78 -6.26 -0.85 3.88
N GLU A 79 -6.62 0.29 4.47
CA GLU A 79 -7.82 1.04 4.08
C GLU A 79 -7.76 1.49 2.61
N THR A 80 -6.62 2.01 2.15
CA THR A 80 -6.40 2.42 0.76
C THR A 80 -6.67 1.28 -0.21
N LEU A 81 -6.15 0.08 0.12
CA LEU A 81 -6.36 -1.14 -0.67
C LEU A 81 -7.83 -1.58 -0.67
N LEU A 82 -8.49 -1.60 0.51
CA LEU A 82 -9.88 -2.01 0.63
C LEU A 82 -10.87 -1.07 -0.06
N LEU A 83 -10.55 0.22 -0.14
CA LEU A 83 -11.35 1.21 -0.86
C LEU A 83 -11.09 1.20 -2.37
N GLY A 84 -10.10 0.44 -2.85
CA GLY A 84 -9.71 0.40 -4.26
C GLY A 84 -9.24 1.76 -4.78
N ARG A 85 -8.63 2.57 -3.92
CA ARG A 85 -8.12 3.89 -4.29
C ARG A 85 -6.62 3.79 -4.45
N GLY A 86 -6.11 4.10 -5.64
CA GLY A 86 -4.67 4.36 -5.79
C GLY A 86 -4.27 5.57 -4.95
N ILE A 87 -2.99 5.64 -4.56
CA ILE A 87 -2.48 6.86 -3.91
C ILE A 87 -2.46 7.93 -5.00
N GLY A 88 -3.32 8.94 -4.84
CA GLY A 88 -3.35 10.12 -5.69
C GLY A 88 -2.14 11.01 -5.39
N GLU A 89 -0.93 10.50 -5.58
CA GLU A 89 0.28 11.29 -5.42
C GLU A 89 0.20 12.47 -6.40
N ARG A 90 0.39 13.67 -5.88
CA ARG A 90 0.43 14.87 -6.72
C ARG A 90 1.64 14.75 -7.67
N PRO A 91 1.50 15.06 -8.97
CA PRO A 91 2.59 14.94 -9.94
C PRO A 91 3.89 15.64 -9.50
N GLU A 92 3.78 16.77 -8.80
CA GLU A 92 4.94 17.54 -8.32
C GLU A 92 5.71 16.82 -7.19
N SER A 93 4.99 16.05 -6.37
CA SER A 93 5.60 15.22 -5.32
C SER A 93 6.39 14.08 -5.95
N PHE A 94 5.79 13.40 -6.92
CA PHE A 94 6.43 12.30 -7.63
C PHE A 94 7.65 12.75 -8.42
N GLN A 95 7.54 13.89 -9.12
CA GLN A 95 8.64 14.46 -9.89
C GLN A 95 9.84 14.83 -9.00
N ARG A 96 9.59 15.42 -7.83
CA ARG A 96 10.67 15.73 -6.88
C ARG A 96 11.37 14.47 -6.40
N TRP A 97 10.60 13.42 -6.09
CA TRP A 97 11.15 12.14 -5.68
C TRP A 97 12.04 11.52 -6.77
N LEU A 98 11.63 11.58 -8.05
CA LEU A 98 12.45 11.11 -9.18
C LEU A 98 13.78 11.88 -9.28
N GLU A 99 13.76 13.20 -9.09
CA GLU A 99 14.97 14.04 -9.13
C GLU A 99 15.94 13.75 -7.98
N GLU A 100 15.42 13.52 -6.77
CA GLU A 100 16.22 13.15 -5.61
C GLU A 100 16.85 11.77 -5.78
N ARG A 101 16.06 10.80 -6.23
CA ARG A 101 16.51 9.44 -6.53
C ARG A 101 17.59 9.40 -7.60
N GLY A 102 17.44 10.20 -8.66
CA GLY A 102 18.42 10.33 -9.74
C GLY A 102 19.77 10.86 -9.27
N LYS A 103 19.82 11.64 -8.18
CA LYS A 103 21.09 12.11 -7.57
C LYS A 103 21.76 11.04 -6.71
N VAL A 104 20.98 10.13 -6.12
CA VAL A 104 21.51 9.04 -5.26
C VAL A 104 22.13 7.92 -6.11
N HIS A 105 21.66 7.73 -7.35
CA HIS A 105 22.09 6.67 -8.25
C HIS A 105 22.96 7.14 -9.44
N ALA A 106 23.36 8.41 -9.45
CA ALA A 106 24.31 8.98 -10.44
C ALA A 106 25.76 8.85 -9.95
#